data_AF-A0A1V9G7R8-F1
#
_entry.id   AF-A0A1V9G7R8-F1
#
_cell.length_a   1.000
_cell.length_b   1.000
_cell.length_c   1.000
_cell.angle_alpha   90.00
_cell.angle_beta   90.00
_cell.angle_gamma   90.00
#
_symmetry.space_group_name_H-M   'P 1'
#
loop_
_entity.id
_entity.type
_entity.pdbx_description
1 polymer ?
#
loop_
_entity_poly.entity_id
_entity_poly.type
_entity_poly.pdbx_seq_one_letter_code
_entity_poly.pdbx_strand_id
1 'polypeptide(L)'
;MTEKEIRQTFIDNGAPIFEPLIEFQQAFGGYIFYAVLAPIKFSLIKGAGGYPVYSNTAVVEFEESEFSSPKYFFDCATTNYQMQFFLDEQGVYYEDYEPIASSFSKSVEHLALWDEMWEQNNFELIFRDRSLKIENIEKELNLNLISEASDQYTLWFQNEEIYVKQWKGLTTLVASKTYSRKEKLLTL
;
A
#
# COMPACT_ATOMS: atom_id res chain seq x y z
N MET A 1 -7.72 -19.63 9.82
CA MET A 1 -9.07 -19.30 10.31
C MET A 1 -10.02 -19.48 9.14
N THR A 2 -11.16 -20.14 9.34
CA THR A 2 -12.19 -20.32 8.31
C THR A 2 -12.96 -19.01 8.11
N GLU A 3 -13.61 -18.85 6.96
CA GLU A 3 -14.47 -17.69 6.69
C GLU A 3 -15.55 -17.51 7.76
N LYS A 4 -16.16 -18.62 8.20
CA LYS A 4 -17.19 -18.63 9.24
C LYS A 4 -16.65 -18.10 10.57
N GLU A 5 -15.45 -18.49 10.96
CA GLU A 5 -14.80 -18.01 12.19
C GLU A 5 -14.47 -16.51 12.11
N ILE A 6 -14.02 -16.02 10.95
CA ILE A 6 -13.74 -14.61 10.72
C ILE A 6 -15.03 -13.79 10.85
N ARG A 7 -16.09 -14.18 10.12
CA ARG A 7 -17.38 -13.50 10.18
C ARG A 7 -17.97 -13.51 11.59
N GLN A 8 -17.90 -14.64 12.29
CA GLN A 8 -18.37 -14.73 13.67
C GLN A 8 -17.59 -13.78 14.58
N THR A 9 -16.27 -13.66 14.40
CA THR A 9 -15.45 -12.71 15.15
C THR A 9 -15.90 -11.27 14.93
N PHE A 10 -16.23 -10.88 13.70
CA PHE A 10 -16.77 -9.53 13.43
C PHE A 10 -18.11 -9.30 14.14
N ILE A 11 -19.02 -10.29 14.09
CA ILE A 11 -20.33 -10.24 14.76
C ILE A 11 -20.16 -10.10 16.28
N ASP A 12 -19.31 -10.93 16.89
CA ASP A 12 -19.09 -10.96 18.33
C ASP A 12 -18.52 -9.64 18.86
N ASN A 13 -17.86 -8.86 18.00
CA ASN A 13 -17.30 -7.55 18.31
C ASN A 13 -18.19 -6.39 17.83
N GLY A 14 -19.40 -6.66 17.33
CA GLY A 14 -20.32 -5.63 16.83
C GLY A 14 -19.80 -4.87 15.60
N ALA A 15 -18.82 -5.41 14.88
CA ALA A 15 -18.25 -4.80 13.69
C ALA A 15 -19.12 -5.12 12.46
N PRO A 16 -19.31 -4.16 11.54
CA PRO A 16 -19.97 -4.44 10.26
C PRO A 16 -19.12 -5.39 9.42
N ILE A 17 -19.80 -6.26 8.66
CA ILE A 17 -19.14 -7.23 7.78
C ILE A 17 -19.06 -6.64 6.38
N PHE A 18 -17.84 -6.56 5.86
CA PHE A 18 -17.57 -6.18 4.48
C PHE A 18 -16.73 -7.27 3.81
N GLU A 19 -17.15 -7.74 2.63
CA GLU A 19 -16.49 -8.84 1.92
C GLU A 19 -14.99 -8.60 1.67
N PRO A 20 -14.53 -7.41 1.23
CA PRO A 20 -13.10 -7.15 1.02
C PRO A 20 -12.24 -7.36 2.28
N LEU A 21 -12.82 -7.11 3.46
CA LEU A 21 -12.13 -7.30 4.75
C LEU A 21 -12.02 -8.78 5.13
N ILE A 22 -13.06 -9.56 4.81
CA ILE A 22 -13.04 -11.02 5.00
C ILE A 22 -11.97 -11.64 4.10
N GLU A 23 -11.96 -11.25 2.82
CA GLU A 23 -10.96 -11.69 1.83
C GLU A 23 -9.54 -11.33 2.26
N PHE A 24 -9.32 -10.08 2.73
CA PHE A 24 -8.03 -9.67 3.28
C PHE A 24 -7.59 -10.55 4.45
N GLN A 25 -8.48 -10.79 5.42
CA GLN A 25 -8.14 -11.59 6.60
C GLN A 25 -7.86 -13.06 6.23
N GLN A 26 -8.52 -13.60 5.19
CA GLN A 26 -8.27 -14.95 4.69
C GLN A 26 -6.93 -15.05 3.96
N ALA A 27 -6.63 -14.08 3.10
CA ALA A 27 -5.44 -14.11 2.24
C ALA A 27 -4.16 -13.66 2.96
N PHE A 28 -4.26 -12.63 3.80
CA PHE A 28 -3.11 -11.93 4.38
C PHE A 28 -3.10 -11.92 5.91
N GLY A 29 -4.07 -12.58 6.55
CA GLY A 29 -4.11 -12.69 8.00
C GLY A 29 -2.85 -13.33 8.59
N GLY A 30 -2.04 -12.52 9.26
CA GLY A 30 -0.76 -12.93 9.84
C GLY A 30 0.45 -12.73 8.94
N TYR A 31 0.28 -12.15 7.74
CA TYR A 31 1.39 -11.75 6.87
C TYR A 31 2.30 -10.74 7.59
N ILE A 32 3.62 -10.89 7.45
CA ILE A 32 4.60 -10.02 8.11
C ILE A 32 5.48 -9.39 7.04
N PHE A 33 5.48 -8.06 7.02
CA PHE A 33 6.42 -7.25 6.25
C PHE A 33 7.42 -6.59 7.20
N TYR A 34 8.64 -6.31 6.75
CA TYR A 34 9.64 -5.62 7.55
C TYR A 34 9.95 -4.25 6.95
N ALA A 35 9.54 -3.19 7.66
CA ALA A 35 10.01 -1.83 7.37
C ALA A 35 11.33 -1.61 8.11
N VAL A 36 12.44 -1.77 7.39
CA VAL A 36 13.81 -1.77 7.97
C VAL A 36 13.95 -2.93 8.97
N LEU A 37 13.86 -2.65 10.27
CA LEU A 37 13.92 -3.66 11.34
C LEU A 37 12.59 -3.80 12.09
N ALA A 38 11.58 -2.99 11.76
CA ALA A 38 10.28 -3.03 12.41
C ALA A 38 9.35 -4.01 11.70
N PRO A 39 8.89 -5.09 12.36
CA PRO A 39 7.89 -5.97 11.79
C PRO A 39 6.53 -5.28 11.77
N ILE A 40 5.84 -5.40 10.64
CA ILE A 40 4.46 -4.98 10.43
C ILE A 40 3.66 -6.25 10.17
N LYS A 41 2.90 -6.70 11.16
CA LYS A 41 2.06 -7.90 11.06
C LYS A 41 0.65 -7.50 10.65
N PHE A 42 0.28 -7.81 9.42
CA PHE A 42 -1.05 -7.53 8.87
C PHE A 42 -2.07 -8.55 9.35
N SER A 43 -3.15 -8.07 9.96
CA SER A 43 -4.31 -8.85 10.39
C SER A 43 -5.38 -7.89 10.91
N LEU A 44 -6.63 -8.13 10.56
CA LEU A 44 -7.77 -7.47 11.21
C LEU A 44 -7.98 -8.10 12.60
N ILE A 45 -7.85 -9.41 12.72
CA ILE A 45 -8.01 -10.13 13.99
C ILE A 45 -6.66 -10.28 14.70
N LYS A 46 -6.49 -9.70 15.89
CA LYS A 46 -5.21 -9.56 16.60
C LYS A 46 -5.18 -10.34 17.93
N GLY A 47 -4.46 -11.47 18.00
CA GLY A 47 -4.19 -12.19 19.26
C GLY A 47 -5.04 -13.45 19.49
N ALA A 48 -5.25 -13.85 20.75
CA ALA A 48 -5.74 -15.17 21.21
C ALA A 48 -7.21 -15.51 20.86
N GLY A 49 -7.62 -15.31 19.60
CA GLY A 49 -9.01 -15.45 19.17
C GLY A 49 -9.87 -14.21 19.47
N GLY A 50 -9.26 -13.10 19.86
CA GLY A 50 -9.91 -11.81 20.02
C GLY A 50 -9.53 -10.84 18.90
N TYR A 51 -10.52 -10.12 18.40
CA TYR A 51 -10.33 -8.73 17.95
C TYR A 51 -10.04 -7.89 19.23
N PRO A 52 -9.22 -6.83 19.20
CA PRO A 52 -8.22 -6.56 20.25
C PRO A 52 -8.71 -6.46 21.71
N VAL A 53 -7.78 -6.71 22.64
CA VAL A 53 -7.90 -6.72 24.13
C VAL A 53 -8.50 -5.44 24.74
N TYR A 54 -8.70 -4.39 23.96
CA TYR A 54 -9.50 -3.22 24.31
C TYR A 54 -10.77 -3.24 23.47
N SER A 55 -11.92 -3.36 24.13
CA SER A 55 -13.29 -3.47 23.61
C SER A 55 -13.77 -2.36 22.66
N ASN A 56 -12.87 -1.49 22.19
CA ASN A 56 -13.14 -0.29 21.41
C ASN A 56 -12.35 -0.27 20.08
N THR A 57 -11.88 -1.42 19.59
CA THR A 57 -10.91 -1.50 18.48
C THR A 57 -11.51 -1.73 17.10
N ALA A 58 -12.75 -1.29 16.87
CA ALA A 58 -13.02 -0.50 15.68
C ALA A 58 -12.84 0.95 16.14
N VAL A 59 -11.67 1.55 15.92
CA VAL A 59 -11.60 3.02 16.00
C VAL A 59 -12.34 3.50 14.76
N VAL A 60 -13.66 3.63 14.87
CA VAL A 60 -14.47 4.32 13.87
C VAL A 60 -14.17 5.80 14.08
N GLU A 61 -13.09 6.27 13.46
CA GLU A 61 -12.86 7.69 13.35
C GLU A 61 -13.84 8.22 12.30
N PHE A 62 -14.96 8.74 12.78
CA PHE A 62 -15.87 9.53 11.98
C PHE A 62 -15.23 10.91 11.79
N GLU A 63 -14.38 11.07 10.78
CA GLU A 63 -14.19 12.43 10.26
C GLU A 63 -15.47 12.79 9.49
N GLU A 64 -16.19 13.81 9.98
CA GLU A 64 -17.27 14.43 9.24
C GLU A 64 -16.70 14.97 7.92
N SER A 65 -17.00 14.33 6.80
CA SER A 65 -17.03 15.05 5.53
C SER A 65 -18.28 14.68 4.74
N GLU A 66 -19.08 15.71 4.48
CA GLU A 66 -20.18 15.68 3.53
C GLU A 66 -19.61 15.30 2.16
N PHE A 67 -19.69 14.00 1.83
CA PHE A 67 -19.46 13.42 0.50
C PHE A 67 -18.00 13.41 -0.03
N SER A 68 -17.09 12.66 0.62
CA SER A 68 -15.96 12.00 -0.09
C SER A 68 -15.14 11.01 0.73
N SER A 69 -15.24 11.03 2.07
CA SER A 69 -14.43 10.15 2.93
C SER A 69 -15.12 8.79 3.20
N PRO A 70 -14.37 7.68 3.32
CA PRO A 70 -14.93 6.40 3.70
C PRO A 70 -15.54 6.47 5.11
N LYS A 71 -16.56 5.65 5.36
CA LYS A 71 -17.28 5.69 6.63
C LYS A 71 -16.56 4.91 7.73
N TYR A 72 -15.78 3.90 7.37
CA TYR A 72 -15.11 3.02 8.31
C TYR A 72 -13.65 2.84 7.94
N PHE A 73 -12.76 3.04 8.90
CA PHE A 73 -11.37 2.62 8.83
C PHE A 73 -11.12 1.45 9.77
N PHE A 74 -10.55 0.38 9.25
CA PHE A 74 -10.21 -0.82 9.98
C PHE A 74 -8.70 -0.91 10.12
N ASP A 75 -8.20 -0.76 11.34
CA ASP A 75 -6.79 -0.99 11.65
C ASP A 75 -6.41 -2.43 11.28
N CYS A 76 -5.52 -2.55 10.30
CA CYS A 76 -5.18 -3.81 9.67
C CYS A 76 -3.77 -4.31 9.99
N ALA A 77 -3.02 -3.64 10.88
CA ALA A 77 -1.66 -4.06 11.23
C ALA A 77 -1.33 -3.94 12.72
N THR A 78 -0.46 -4.83 13.20
CA THR A 78 0.20 -4.71 14.50
C THR A 78 1.66 -4.40 14.28
N THR A 79 2.13 -3.24 14.72
CA THR A 79 3.51 -2.80 14.53
C THR A 79 3.95 -1.77 15.57
N ASN A 80 5.27 -1.61 15.70
CA ASN A 80 5.92 -0.50 16.40
C ASN A 80 6.47 0.55 15.42
N TYR A 81 6.25 0.37 14.12
CA TYR A 81 6.61 1.35 13.10
C TYR A 81 5.74 2.61 13.27
N GLN A 82 6.32 3.80 13.03
CA GLN A 82 5.67 5.09 13.27
C GLN A 82 4.72 5.46 12.12
N MET A 83 3.75 4.60 11.85
CA MET A 83 2.74 4.76 10.79
C MET A 83 1.53 3.90 11.13
N GLN A 84 0.34 4.37 10.78
CA GLN A 84 -0.89 3.62 10.94
C GLN A 84 -1.32 3.00 9.60
N PHE A 85 -1.91 1.81 9.67
CA PHE A 85 -2.26 1.01 8.50
C PHE A 85 -3.73 0.63 8.57
N PHE A 86 -4.48 0.98 7.53
CA PHE A 86 -5.93 0.79 7.52
C PHE A 86 -6.44 0.16 6.23
N LEU A 87 -7.62 -0.45 6.32
CA LEU A 87 -8.50 -0.76 5.20
C LEU A 87 -9.82 -0.03 5.38
N ASP A 88 -10.44 0.45 4.31
CA ASP A 88 -11.82 0.92 4.37
C ASP A 88 -12.85 -0.18 4.10
N GLU A 89 -14.14 0.15 4.15
CA GLU A 89 -15.22 -0.80 3.84
C GLU A 89 -15.21 -1.33 2.39
N GLN A 90 -14.52 -0.65 1.46
CA GLN A 90 -14.31 -1.12 0.08
C GLN A 90 -13.01 -1.93 -0.08
N GLY A 91 -12.19 -2.02 0.97
CA GLY A 91 -10.92 -2.73 0.97
C GLY A 91 -9.74 -1.92 0.42
N VAL A 92 -9.90 -0.60 0.22
CA VAL A 92 -8.78 0.29 -0.15
C VAL A 92 -7.79 0.33 1.00
N TYR A 93 -6.50 0.28 0.68
CA TYR A 93 -5.42 0.27 1.65
C TYR A 93 -4.84 1.67 1.86
N TYR A 94 -4.70 2.04 3.13
CA TYR A 94 -4.24 3.36 3.57
C TYR A 94 -3.03 3.26 4.50
N GLU A 95 -2.15 4.26 4.39
CA GLU A 95 -1.04 4.53 5.30
C GLU A 95 -1.20 5.96 5.83
N ASP A 96 -1.28 6.14 7.15
CA ASP A 96 -1.56 7.43 7.79
C ASP A 96 -2.78 8.17 7.18
N TYR A 97 -3.87 7.41 6.96
CA TYR A 97 -5.13 7.88 6.33
C TYR A 97 -5.01 8.30 4.87
N GLU A 98 -3.85 8.08 4.24
CA GLU A 98 -3.66 8.37 2.84
C GLU A 98 -3.81 7.12 1.99
N PRO A 99 -4.65 7.14 0.93
CA PRO A 99 -4.86 5.96 0.12
C PRO A 99 -3.59 5.67 -0.68
N ILE A 100 -3.13 4.43 -0.57
CA ILE A 100 -1.90 3.96 -1.20
C ILE A 100 -2.22 3.04 -2.38
N ALA A 101 -3.22 2.18 -2.22
CA ALA A 101 -3.60 1.18 -3.21
C ALA A 101 -5.09 0.83 -3.10
N SER A 102 -5.71 0.46 -4.22
CA SER A 102 -7.12 0.09 -4.28
C SER A 102 -7.45 -1.21 -3.53
N SER A 103 -6.42 -1.98 -3.17
CA SER A 103 -6.52 -3.13 -2.28
C SER A 103 -5.18 -3.43 -1.61
N PHE A 104 -5.18 -4.24 -0.56
CA PHE A 104 -3.92 -4.72 0.02
C PHE A 104 -3.12 -5.60 -0.96
N SER A 105 -3.79 -6.40 -1.79
CA SER A 105 -3.12 -7.20 -2.84
C SER A 105 -2.33 -6.31 -3.81
N LYS A 106 -2.89 -5.16 -4.19
CA LYS A 106 -2.18 -4.15 -5.00
C LYS A 106 -0.96 -3.58 -4.29
N SER A 107 -1.08 -3.32 -2.98
CA SER A 107 0.08 -2.92 -2.17
C SER A 107 1.18 -3.99 -2.15
N VAL A 108 0.81 -5.28 -2.12
CA VAL A 108 1.78 -6.38 -2.23
C VAL A 108 2.46 -6.40 -3.60
N GLU A 109 1.72 -6.15 -4.68
CA GLU A 109 2.30 -6.02 -6.03
C GLU A 109 3.28 -4.83 -6.12
N HIS A 110 2.96 -3.69 -5.49
CA HIS A 110 3.89 -2.55 -5.40
C HIS A 110 5.19 -2.91 -4.65
N LEU A 111 5.07 -3.65 -3.54
CA LEU A 111 6.22 -4.09 -2.75
C LEU A 111 7.05 -5.13 -3.49
N ALA A 112 6.41 -6.05 -4.23
CA ALA A 112 7.09 -7.06 -5.04
C ALA A 112 7.95 -6.42 -6.15
N LEU A 113 7.47 -5.36 -6.80
CA LEU A 113 8.29 -4.60 -7.76
C LEU A 113 9.52 -3.97 -7.10
N TRP A 114 9.35 -3.37 -5.91
CA TRP A 114 10.48 -2.82 -5.16
C TRP A 114 11.53 -3.88 -4.83
N ASP A 115 11.07 -5.05 -4.38
CA ASP A 115 11.92 -6.18 -4.02
C ASP A 115 12.66 -6.72 -5.26
N GLU A 116 11.95 -6.93 -6.37
CA GLU A 116 12.53 -7.39 -7.64
C GLU A 116 13.67 -6.45 -8.11
N MET A 117 13.44 -5.14 -8.11
CA MET A 117 14.47 -4.17 -8.48
C MET A 117 15.71 -4.26 -7.58
N TRP A 118 15.50 -4.53 -6.28
CA TRP A 118 16.58 -4.51 -5.27
C TRP A 118 17.37 -5.81 -5.29
N GLU A 119 16.69 -6.95 -5.47
CA GLU A 119 17.31 -8.27 -5.63
C GLU A 119 18.22 -8.33 -6.86
N GLN A 120 17.82 -7.69 -7.97
CA GLN A 120 18.67 -7.62 -9.17
C GLN A 120 19.97 -6.84 -8.93
N ASN A 121 20.04 -5.99 -7.90
CA ASN A 121 21.18 -5.14 -7.54
C ASN A 121 21.76 -4.31 -8.71
N ASN A 122 20.97 -4.15 -9.77
CA ASN A 122 21.34 -3.43 -10.99
C ASN A 122 20.68 -2.06 -11.05
N PHE A 123 19.81 -1.74 -10.12
CA PHE A 123 19.08 -0.47 -10.07
C PHE A 123 19.55 0.40 -8.90
N GLU A 124 19.38 1.71 -9.04
CA GLU A 124 19.61 2.69 -7.99
C GLU A 124 18.52 3.75 -7.99
N LEU A 125 18.19 4.24 -6.80
CA LEU A 125 17.25 5.33 -6.61
C LEU A 125 17.91 6.65 -7.05
N ILE A 126 17.32 7.30 -8.05
CA ILE A 126 17.78 8.62 -8.52
C ILE A 126 17.20 9.73 -7.63
N PHE A 127 15.88 9.67 -7.39
CA PHE A 127 15.21 10.49 -6.38
C PHE A 127 13.91 9.83 -5.94
N ARG A 128 13.42 10.24 -4.77
CA ARG A 128 12.17 9.76 -4.18
C ARG A 128 11.21 10.92 -3.95
N ASP A 129 9.94 10.65 -4.24
CA ASP A 129 8.78 11.46 -3.90
C ASP A 129 8.94 12.96 -4.23
N ARG A 130 9.46 13.25 -5.43
CA ARG A 130 9.68 14.61 -5.95
C ARG A 130 8.52 15.03 -6.84
N SER A 131 8.00 16.24 -6.64
CA SER A 131 7.09 16.87 -7.61
C SER A 131 7.88 17.33 -8.84
N LEU A 132 7.47 16.87 -10.02
CA LEU A 132 8.09 17.23 -11.29
C LEU A 132 7.19 18.20 -12.04
N LYS A 133 7.80 19.14 -12.79
CA LYS A 133 7.05 20.07 -13.65
C LYS A 133 6.70 19.48 -15.02
N ILE A 134 6.87 18.16 -15.18
CA ILE A 134 6.72 17.45 -16.45
C ILE A 134 5.42 16.65 -16.37
N GLU A 135 4.41 17.08 -17.11
CA GLU A 135 3.07 16.49 -17.05
C GLU A 135 2.98 15.08 -17.66
N ASN A 136 3.97 14.65 -18.46
CA ASN A 136 3.98 13.34 -19.12
C ASN A 136 5.39 12.72 -19.13
N ILE A 137 5.96 12.49 -17.94
CA ILE A 137 7.32 11.92 -17.80
C ILE A 137 7.45 10.55 -18.47
N GLU A 138 6.36 9.77 -18.49
CA GLU A 138 6.29 8.46 -19.15
C GLU A 138 6.53 8.58 -20.66
N LYS A 139 6.04 9.64 -21.31
CA LYS A 139 6.30 9.88 -22.73
C LYS A 139 7.71 10.37 -22.98
N GLU A 140 8.23 11.25 -22.13
CA GLU A 140 9.60 11.76 -22.27
C GLU A 140 10.65 10.64 -22.12
N LEU A 141 10.40 9.71 -21.20
CA LEU A 141 11.31 8.59 -20.91
C LEU A 141 10.95 7.30 -21.66
N ASN A 142 9.93 7.34 -22.54
CA ASN A 142 9.42 6.19 -23.29
C ASN A 142 9.15 4.97 -22.39
N LEU A 143 8.33 5.18 -21.35
CA LEU A 143 7.96 4.19 -20.36
C LEU A 143 6.58 3.59 -20.68
N ASN A 144 6.41 2.32 -20.38
CA ASN A 144 5.15 1.61 -20.46
C ASN A 144 4.55 1.43 -19.06
N LEU A 145 3.23 1.52 -18.95
CA LEU A 145 2.51 1.27 -17.70
C LEU A 145 2.63 -0.21 -17.29
N ILE A 146 3.04 -0.46 -16.06
CA ILE A 146 2.99 -1.77 -15.41
C ILE A 146 1.57 -1.94 -14.86
N SER A 147 0.68 -2.48 -15.67
CA SER A 147 -0.76 -2.51 -15.35
C SER A 147 -1.06 -3.37 -14.12
N GLU A 148 -0.30 -4.44 -13.92
CA GLU A 148 -0.40 -5.33 -12.78
C GLU A 148 -0.03 -4.66 -11.45
N ALA A 149 0.82 -3.64 -11.46
CA ALA A 149 1.21 -2.93 -10.25
C ALA A 149 0.70 -1.48 -10.25
N SER A 150 -0.28 -1.15 -11.09
CA SER A 150 -0.85 0.20 -11.16
C SER A 150 -2.33 0.18 -10.83
N ASP A 151 -2.77 1.23 -10.15
CA ASP A 151 -4.18 1.50 -9.87
C ASP A 151 -4.46 3.01 -9.85
N GLN A 152 -5.65 3.40 -9.39
CA GLN A 152 -6.08 4.80 -9.34
C GLN A 152 -5.30 5.68 -8.35
N TYR A 153 -4.54 5.10 -7.42
CA TYR A 153 -3.77 5.82 -6.40
C TYR A 153 -2.29 5.87 -6.71
N THR A 154 -1.75 4.74 -7.18
CA THR A 154 -0.33 4.59 -7.50
C THR A 154 -0.17 4.05 -8.91
N LEU A 155 0.63 4.74 -9.74
CA LEU A 155 0.97 4.31 -11.08
C LEU A 155 2.44 3.91 -11.14
N TRP A 156 2.72 2.82 -11.83
CA TRP A 156 4.06 2.34 -12.11
C TRP A 156 4.31 2.27 -13.61
N PHE A 157 5.47 2.76 -14.03
CA PHE A 157 5.91 2.73 -15.41
C PHE A 157 7.33 2.16 -15.49
N GLN A 158 7.64 1.46 -16.57
CA GLN A 158 8.98 0.95 -16.82
C GLN A 158 9.39 0.97 -18.30
N ASN A 159 10.70 0.97 -18.50
CA ASN A 159 11.34 0.43 -19.70
C ASN A 159 12.48 -0.50 -19.26
N GLU A 160 13.38 -0.87 -20.17
CA GLU A 160 14.51 -1.77 -19.87
C GLU A 160 15.49 -1.25 -18.80
N GLU A 161 15.54 0.06 -18.58
CA GLU A 161 16.55 0.70 -17.72
C GLU A 161 15.97 1.60 -16.63
N ILE A 162 14.68 1.91 -16.63
CA ILE A 162 14.07 2.93 -15.76
C ILE A 162 12.75 2.42 -15.22
N TYR A 163 12.52 2.65 -13.93
CA TYR A 163 11.23 2.54 -13.27
C TYR A 163 10.80 3.90 -12.73
N VAL A 164 9.52 4.20 -12.87
CA VAL A 164 8.89 5.41 -12.34
C VAL A 164 7.64 5.01 -11.57
N LYS A 165 7.57 5.43 -10.30
CA LYS A 165 6.36 5.39 -9.48
C LYS A 165 5.78 6.79 -9.38
N GLN A 166 4.49 6.95 -9.62
CA GLN A 166 3.75 8.19 -9.38
C GLN A 166 2.66 7.96 -8.33
N TRP A 167 2.61 8.83 -7.33
CA TRP A 167 1.61 8.81 -6.26
C TRP A 167 1.32 10.24 -5.81
N LYS A 168 0.06 10.67 -5.85
CA LYS A 168 -0.39 12.03 -5.48
C LYS A 168 0.43 13.18 -6.12
N GLY A 169 0.80 13.03 -7.38
CA GLY A 169 1.62 14.03 -8.11
C GLY A 169 3.09 14.07 -7.69
N LEU A 170 3.52 13.18 -6.78
CA LEU A 170 4.92 12.93 -6.46
C LEU A 170 5.43 11.79 -7.34
N THR A 171 6.70 11.89 -7.70
CA THR A 171 7.37 10.93 -8.57
C THR A 171 8.60 10.38 -7.86
N THR A 172 8.74 9.07 -7.89
CA THR A 172 9.94 8.34 -7.51
C THR A 172 10.54 7.72 -8.76
N LEU A 173 11.84 7.94 -8.99
CA LEU A 173 12.54 7.49 -10.17
C LEU A 173 13.72 6.61 -9.77
N VAL A 174 13.74 5.41 -10.36
CA VAL A 174 14.79 4.41 -10.21
C VAL A 174 15.37 4.16 -11.60
N ALA A 175 16.69 4.07 -11.71
CA ALA A 175 17.34 3.77 -12.98
C ALA A 175 18.40 2.69 -12.81
N SER A 176 18.68 1.96 -13.89
CA SER A 176 19.77 1.01 -13.96
C SER A 176 21.09 1.73 -13.67
N LYS A 177 21.98 1.05 -12.95
CA LYS A 177 23.34 1.49 -12.68
C LYS A 177 24.13 1.70 -13.97
N THR A 178 23.77 1.04 -15.07
CA THR A 178 24.39 1.21 -16.39
C THR A 178 23.79 2.33 -17.23
N TYR A 179 22.70 2.95 -16.77
CA TYR A 179 22.04 4.02 -17.52
C TYR A 179 22.99 5.21 -17.71
N SER A 180 23.24 5.59 -18.96
CA SER A 180 24.30 6.55 -19.30
C SER A 180 23.92 8.03 -19.07
N ARG A 181 22.64 8.35 -18.89
CA ARG A 181 22.13 9.74 -18.84
C ARG A 181 21.54 10.14 -17.49
N LYS A 182 22.08 9.62 -16.39
CA LYS A 182 21.56 9.86 -15.02
C LYS A 182 21.54 11.34 -14.63
N GLU A 183 22.53 12.12 -15.06
CA GLU A 183 22.57 13.56 -14.81
C GLU A 183 21.34 14.27 -15.37
N LYS A 184 20.85 13.84 -16.54
CA LYS A 184 19.60 14.37 -17.10
C LYS A 184 18.41 14.05 -16.19
N LEU A 185 18.34 12.82 -15.66
CA LEU A 185 17.25 12.40 -14.77
C LEU A 185 17.18 13.23 -13.48
N LEU A 186 18.33 13.63 -12.93
CA LEU A 186 18.38 14.48 -11.72
C LEU A 186 17.82 15.89 -11.93
N THR A 187 17.77 16.35 -13.19
CA THR A 187 17.32 17.69 -13.57
C THR A 187 15.87 17.76 -14.03
N LEU A 188 15.16 16.63 -14.06
CA LEU A 188 13.71 16.57 -14.22
C LEU A 188 13.03 17.20 -13.00
#